data_AF-A0A4Y7SPC3-F1
#
_entry.id   AF-A0A4Y7SPC3-F1
#
_cell.length_a   1.000
_cell.length_b   1.000
_cell.length_c   1.000
_cell.angle_alpha   90.00
_cell.angle_beta   90.00
_cell.angle_gamma   90.00
#
_symmetry.space_group_name_H-M   'P 1'
#
loop_
_entity.id
_entity.type
_entity.pdbx_description
1 polymer ?
#
loop_
_entity_poly.entity_id
_entity_poly.type
_entity_poly.pdbx_seq_one_letter_code
_entity_poly.pdbx_strand_id
1 'polypeptide(L)'
;MSAKAKQQFIGQLRGKRGHVRKYTFNDAEQAILDAGRKEWASGRVKAKDLRGSLYNDIKDLYLKDNEKRMEGWERDSLRRGVHTFVQLRCKQRSKAARVGTRRLTWRDVLYYQMPQDVAKTKKKLMTKTGKPAFHVHQQAITLVSKKLSSAEVARLKVIASAWNLTGPPDDYKVRNALKKLDKRTQEFARDVLTQHGAIYFFIYAFKGADGGIQTGTQEWTNLFRGRSFDVERRKQWDGSGASMLGSPGDVVGGEKNVNSRRPSSLARPAA
;
A
#
# COMPACT_ATOMS: atom_id res chain seq x y z
N MET A 1 -5.00 -39.22 -2.00
CA MET A 1 -5.31 -38.53 -3.27
C MET A 1 -4.11 -38.61 -4.22
N SER A 2 -4.31 -39.15 -5.43
CA SER A 2 -3.27 -39.31 -6.45
C SER A 2 -2.76 -37.95 -6.96
N ALA A 3 -1.47 -37.87 -7.35
CA ALA A 3 -0.86 -36.69 -7.96
C ALA A 3 -1.63 -36.20 -9.21
N LYS A 4 -2.26 -37.13 -9.94
CA LYS A 4 -3.12 -36.86 -11.09
C LYS A 4 -4.40 -36.11 -10.71
N ALA A 5 -4.99 -36.45 -9.56
CA ALA A 5 -6.18 -35.77 -9.02
C ALA A 5 -5.87 -34.36 -8.51
N LYS A 6 -4.66 -34.13 -7.95
CA LYS A 6 -4.20 -32.77 -7.58
C LYS A 6 -3.95 -31.90 -8.81
N GLN A 7 -3.39 -32.44 -9.88
CA GLN A 7 -3.21 -31.69 -11.13
C GLN A 7 -4.53 -31.36 -11.83
N GLN A 8 -5.50 -32.27 -11.83
CA GLN A 8 -6.85 -31.99 -12.35
C GLN A 8 -7.59 -30.94 -11.51
N PHE A 9 -7.45 -30.97 -10.18
CA PHE A 9 -8.04 -29.96 -9.30
C PHE A 9 -7.38 -28.57 -9.48
N ILE A 10 -6.04 -28.53 -9.61
CA ILE A 10 -5.31 -27.30 -9.93
C ILE A 10 -5.66 -26.80 -11.35
N GLY A 11 -5.87 -27.71 -12.30
CA GLY A 11 -6.35 -27.42 -13.65
C GLY A 11 -7.76 -26.83 -13.66
N GLN A 12 -8.68 -27.37 -12.85
CA GLN A 12 -10.04 -26.83 -12.68
C GLN A 12 -10.05 -25.47 -11.96
N LEU A 13 -9.12 -25.24 -11.01
CA LEU A 13 -8.94 -23.93 -10.37
C LEU A 13 -8.32 -22.89 -11.33
N ARG A 14 -7.49 -23.32 -12.29
CA ARG A 14 -6.94 -22.47 -13.35
C ARG A 14 -7.93 -22.22 -14.49
N GLY A 15 -8.82 -23.18 -14.77
CA GLY A 15 -9.82 -23.14 -15.85
C GLY A 15 -11.04 -22.23 -15.60
N LYS A 16 -11.15 -21.58 -14.44
CA LYS A 16 -12.23 -20.61 -14.13
C LYS A 16 -11.76 -19.17 -13.94
N ARG A 17 -10.54 -18.83 -14.34
CA ARG A 17 -10.18 -17.42 -14.61
C ARG A 17 -10.32 -17.20 -16.10
N GLY A 18 -11.57 -17.05 -16.55
CA GLY A 18 -11.82 -16.48 -17.88
C GLY A 18 -10.96 -15.22 -18.02
N HIS A 19 -10.36 -15.02 -19.18
CA HIS A 19 -9.65 -13.79 -19.51
C HIS A 19 -10.56 -12.62 -19.11
N VAL A 20 -10.26 -11.95 -17.99
CA VAL A 20 -11.00 -10.76 -17.59
C VAL A 20 -10.57 -9.70 -18.60
N ARG A 21 -11.35 -9.54 -19.66
CA ARG A 21 -11.16 -8.50 -20.66
C ARG A 21 -11.16 -7.17 -19.92
N LYS A 22 -9.99 -6.52 -19.88
CA LYS A 22 -9.81 -5.22 -19.23
C LYS A 22 -10.01 -4.14 -20.26
N TYR A 23 -10.79 -3.14 -19.90
CA TYR A 23 -10.91 -1.93 -20.70
C TYR A 23 -9.53 -1.26 -20.78
N THR A 24 -9.05 -1.06 -21.99
CA THR A 24 -7.82 -0.33 -22.29
C THR A 24 -8.21 1.02 -22.84
N PHE A 25 -7.75 2.09 -22.19
CA PHE A 25 -8.05 3.44 -22.64
C PHE A 25 -7.23 3.75 -23.90
N ASN A 26 -7.89 4.31 -24.91
CA ASN A 26 -7.20 4.90 -26.06
C ASN A 26 -6.66 6.31 -25.72
N ASP A 27 -5.93 6.93 -26.63
CA ASP A 27 -5.27 8.22 -26.37
C ASP A 27 -6.28 9.35 -26.08
N ALA A 28 -7.44 9.35 -26.73
CA ALA A 28 -8.48 10.36 -26.52
C ALA A 28 -9.15 10.20 -25.15
N GLU A 29 -9.44 8.96 -24.74
CA GLU A 29 -9.97 8.64 -23.41
C GLU A 29 -8.94 8.93 -22.32
N GLN A 30 -7.66 8.69 -22.59
CA GLN A 30 -6.56 8.99 -21.69
C GLN A 30 -6.44 10.52 -21.48
N ALA A 31 -6.65 11.33 -22.52
CA ALA A 31 -6.70 12.79 -22.41
C ALA A 31 -7.85 13.26 -21.50
N ILE A 32 -9.03 12.64 -21.58
CA ILE A 32 -10.17 12.91 -20.68
C ILE A 32 -9.81 12.61 -19.23
N LEU A 33 -9.20 11.44 -18.98
CA LEU A 33 -8.74 11.03 -17.65
C LEU A 33 -7.72 12.04 -17.06
N ASP A 34 -6.76 12.48 -17.87
CA ASP A 34 -5.72 13.41 -17.43
C ASP A 34 -6.24 14.84 -17.23
N ALA A 35 -7.21 15.29 -18.02
CA ALA A 35 -7.90 16.56 -17.81
C ALA A 35 -8.65 16.55 -16.46
N GLY A 36 -9.46 15.52 -16.21
CA GLY A 36 -10.18 15.40 -14.94
C GLY A 36 -9.26 15.29 -13.72
N ARG A 37 -8.08 14.67 -13.88
CA ARG A 37 -7.04 14.68 -12.83
C ARG A 37 -6.54 16.08 -12.52
N LYS A 38 -6.31 16.94 -13.53
CA LYS A 38 -5.88 18.33 -13.34
C LYS A 38 -6.94 19.14 -12.58
N GLU A 39 -8.22 18.97 -12.93
CA GLU A 39 -9.32 19.62 -12.22
C GLU A 39 -9.41 19.20 -10.75
N TRP A 40 -9.27 17.90 -10.48
CA TRP A 40 -9.18 17.41 -9.11
C TRP A 40 -7.97 17.97 -8.35
N ALA A 41 -6.80 18.03 -8.99
CA ALA A 41 -5.59 18.57 -8.38
C ALA A 41 -5.73 20.06 -8.03
N SER A 42 -6.49 20.82 -8.83
CA SER A 42 -6.83 22.22 -8.56
C SER A 42 -7.87 22.43 -7.43
N GLY A 43 -8.46 21.34 -6.92
CA GLY A 43 -9.47 21.39 -5.86
C GLY A 43 -10.89 21.73 -6.34
N ARG A 44 -11.09 21.97 -7.65
CA ARG A 44 -12.39 22.31 -8.24
C ARG A 44 -13.40 21.17 -8.14
N VAL A 45 -12.95 19.92 -8.20
CA VAL A 45 -13.82 18.73 -8.20
C VAL A 45 -13.37 17.71 -7.16
N LYS A 46 -14.32 17.10 -6.44
CA LYS A 46 -14.03 16.01 -5.49
C LYS A 46 -13.88 14.68 -6.22
N ALA A 47 -13.02 13.79 -5.72
CA ALA A 47 -12.77 12.48 -6.32
C ALA A 47 -13.99 11.51 -6.34
N LYS A 48 -15.08 11.83 -5.63
CA LYS A 48 -16.35 11.07 -5.74
C LYS A 48 -17.06 11.45 -7.04
N ASP A 49 -17.17 12.75 -7.29
CA ASP A 49 -17.93 13.32 -8.40
C ASP A 49 -17.17 13.13 -9.72
N LEU A 50 -15.83 13.22 -9.67
CA LEU A 50 -14.95 12.95 -10.80
C LEU A 50 -15.14 11.55 -11.42
N ARG A 51 -15.43 10.52 -10.61
CA ARG A 51 -15.64 9.16 -11.13
C ARG A 51 -16.86 9.06 -12.03
N GLY A 52 -17.93 9.77 -11.68
CA GLY A 52 -19.17 9.79 -12.44
C GLY A 52 -18.98 10.52 -13.75
N SER A 53 -18.38 11.73 -13.70
CA SER A 53 -18.08 12.54 -14.89
C SER A 53 -17.22 11.75 -15.87
N LEU A 54 -16.02 11.32 -15.45
CA LEU A 54 -15.08 10.62 -16.33
C LEU A 54 -15.67 9.36 -16.97
N TYR A 55 -16.50 8.61 -16.24
CA TYR A 55 -17.18 7.45 -16.81
C TYR A 55 -18.19 7.85 -17.89
N ASN A 56 -18.97 8.90 -17.68
CA ASN A 56 -19.93 9.38 -18.68
C ASN A 56 -19.22 9.99 -19.88
N ASP A 57 -18.20 10.82 -19.67
CA ASP A 57 -17.43 11.48 -20.73
C ASP A 57 -16.78 10.46 -21.67
N ILE A 58 -16.18 9.41 -21.11
CA ILE A 58 -15.58 8.30 -21.90
C ILE A 58 -16.67 7.46 -22.58
N LYS A 59 -17.79 7.22 -21.90
CA LYS A 59 -18.91 6.47 -22.49
C LYS A 59 -19.54 7.21 -23.67
N ASP A 60 -19.67 8.52 -23.59
CA ASP A 60 -20.24 9.35 -24.64
C ASP A 60 -19.28 9.45 -25.84
N LEU A 61 -17.96 9.55 -25.59
CA LEU A 61 -16.95 9.42 -26.63
C LEU A 61 -17.02 8.05 -27.33
N TYR A 62 -17.10 6.97 -26.57
CA TYR A 62 -17.21 5.62 -27.13
C TYR A 62 -18.45 5.46 -28.04
N LEU A 63 -19.59 5.99 -27.61
CA LEU A 63 -20.84 5.96 -28.39
C LEU A 63 -20.71 6.75 -29.69
N LYS A 64 -20.00 7.88 -29.66
CA LYS A 64 -19.74 8.72 -30.83
C LYS A 64 -18.82 8.03 -31.84
N ASP A 65 -17.80 7.33 -31.37
CA ASP A 65 -16.78 6.72 -32.24
C ASP A 65 -17.20 5.37 -32.83
N ASN A 66 -18.09 4.62 -32.16
CA ASN A 66 -18.42 3.24 -32.55
C ASN A 66 -19.86 3.07 -33.07
N GLU A 67 -20.70 4.13 -33.03
CA GLU A 67 -22.14 4.15 -33.37
C GLU A 67 -23.00 3.05 -32.71
N LYS A 68 -22.42 2.31 -31.76
CA LYS A 68 -23.00 1.16 -31.08
C LYS A 68 -22.88 1.32 -29.58
N ARG A 69 -23.89 0.80 -28.88
CA ARG A 69 -23.88 0.76 -27.42
C ARG A 69 -22.81 -0.20 -26.93
N MET A 70 -22.05 0.26 -25.94
CA MET A 70 -21.11 -0.55 -25.16
C MET A 70 -21.79 -1.82 -24.64
N GLU A 71 -21.14 -2.96 -24.84
CA GLU A 71 -21.58 -4.24 -24.29
C GLU A 71 -21.56 -4.20 -22.74
N GLY A 72 -22.32 -5.10 -22.10
CA GLY A 72 -22.41 -5.13 -20.64
C GLY A 72 -21.05 -5.29 -19.95
N TRP A 73 -20.18 -6.15 -20.50
CA TRP A 73 -18.85 -6.37 -19.93
C TRP A 73 -17.92 -5.17 -20.13
N GLU A 74 -18.01 -4.45 -21.25
CA GLU A 74 -17.21 -3.25 -21.54
C GLU A 74 -17.56 -2.15 -20.55
N ARG A 75 -18.86 -1.95 -20.33
CA ARG A 75 -19.39 -0.98 -19.38
C ARG A 75 -18.91 -1.23 -17.95
N ASP A 76 -18.98 -2.48 -17.51
CA ASP A 76 -18.52 -2.89 -16.19
C ASP A 76 -16.99 -2.81 -16.05
N SER A 77 -16.27 -3.07 -17.15
CA SER A 77 -14.81 -2.96 -17.20
C SER A 77 -14.35 -1.49 -17.19
N LEU A 78 -15.01 -0.61 -17.96
CA LEU A 78 -14.79 0.83 -17.97
C LEU A 78 -15.07 1.44 -16.59
N ARG A 79 -16.21 1.14 -15.98
CA ARG A 79 -16.55 1.61 -14.63
C ARG A 79 -15.46 1.23 -13.62
N ARG A 80 -14.93 0.01 -13.71
CA ARG A 80 -13.81 -0.45 -12.87
C ARG A 80 -12.49 0.25 -13.23
N GLY A 81 -12.23 0.48 -14.51
CA GLY A 81 -11.07 1.21 -15.01
C GLY A 81 -11.02 2.64 -14.48
N VAL A 82 -12.10 3.41 -14.67
CA VAL A 82 -12.24 4.79 -14.17
C VAL A 82 -12.14 4.83 -12.65
N HIS A 83 -12.83 3.92 -11.96
CA HIS A 83 -12.72 3.82 -10.50
C HIS A 83 -11.26 3.62 -10.06
N THR A 84 -10.56 2.70 -10.72
CA THR A 84 -9.15 2.40 -10.43
C THR A 84 -8.26 3.60 -10.73
N PHE A 85 -8.46 4.28 -11.87
CA PHE A 85 -7.74 5.50 -12.23
C PHE A 85 -7.88 6.57 -11.15
N VAL A 86 -9.11 6.95 -10.79
CA VAL A 86 -9.36 7.99 -9.78
C VAL A 86 -8.81 7.56 -8.41
N GLN A 87 -8.95 6.28 -8.04
CA GLN A 87 -8.40 5.77 -6.79
C GLN A 87 -6.86 5.81 -6.77
N LEU A 88 -6.17 5.64 -7.89
CA LEU A 88 -4.71 5.63 -7.92
C LEU A 88 -4.12 7.03 -8.13
N ARG A 89 -4.72 7.83 -9.02
CA ARG A 89 -4.16 9.10 -9.49
C ARG A 89 -4.75 10.33 -8.81
N CYS A 90 -5.90 10.20 -8.15
CA CYS A 90 -6.64 11.31 -7.52
C CYS A 90 -6.87 11.09 -6.01
N LYS A 91 -5.82 10.67 -5.28
CA LYS A 91 -5.84 10.51 -3.82
C LYS A 91 -5.30 11.75 -3.10
N GLN A 92 -6.03 12.23 -2.10
CA GLN A 92 -5.52 13.26 -1.18
C GLN A 92 -4.31 12.71 -0.41
N ARG A 93 -3.11 13.16 -0.79
CA ARG A 93 -1.83 12.80 -0.16
C ARG A 93 -1.72 13.28 1.30
N SER A 94 -2.56 14.23 1.73
CA SER A 94 -2.61 14.74 3.10
C SER A 94 -2.91 13.64 4.14
N LYS A 95 -3.67 12.60 3.78
CA LYS A 95 -3.91 11.46 4.69
C LYS A 95 -2.68 10.59 4.91
N ALA A 96 -1.79 10.46 3.91
CA ALA A 96 -0.52 9.73 4.05
C ALA A 96 0.49 10.52 4.91
N ALA A 97 0.52 11.84 4.75
CA ALA A 97 1.29 12.75 5.60
C ALA A 97 0.82 12.72 7.07
N ARG A 98 -0.49 12.54 7.31
CA ARG A 98 -1.08 12.41 8.66
C ARG A 98 -0.84 11.06 9.35
N VAL A 99 -0.21 10.08 8.70
CA VAL A 99 0.10 8.76 9.31
C VAL A 99 1.22 8.91 10.33
N GLY A 100 0.91 9.35 11.54
CA GLY A 100 1.92 9.68 12.54
C GLY A 100 1.47 10.71 13.55
N THR A 101 0.62 11.65 13.11
CA THR A 101 0.15 12.81 13.89
C THR A 101 -1.26 12.65 14.44
N ARG A 102 -1.89 11.48 14.24
CA ARG A 102 -3.21 11.18 14.82
C ARG A 102 -3.06 10.98 16.33
N ARG A 103 -3.83 11.73 17.13
CA ARG A 103 -4.01 11.48 18.56
C ARG A 103 -4.40 10.01 18.80
N LEU A 104 -3.69 9.39 19.74
CA LEU A 104 -3.96 8.03 20.19
C LEU A 104 -5.27 8.01 20.98
N THR A 105 -6.07 6.99 20.75
CA THR A 105 -7.35 6.78 21.43
C THR A 105 -7.22 5.69 22.48
N TRP A 106 -8.15 5.64 23.44
CA TRP A 106 -8.20 4.58 24.44
C TRP A 106 -8.31 3.17 23.82
N ARG A 107 -8.85 3.05 22.59
CA ARG A 107 -8.88 1.78 21.83
C ARG A 107 -7.50 1.39 21.30
N ASP A 108 -6.65 2.37 21.00
CA ASP A 108 -5.25 2.12 20.63
C ASP A 108 -4.46 1.59 21.83
N VAL A 109 -4.73 2.14 23.03
CA VAL A 109 -4.17 1.64 24.30
C VAL A 109 -4.69 0.24 24.62
N LEU A 110 -5.99 0.00 24.48
CA LEU A 110 -6.59 -1.32 24.67
C LEU A 110 -5.93 -2.38 23.79
N TYR A 111 -5.75 -2.10 22.50
CA TYR A 111 -5.11 -3.04 21.59
C TYR A 111 -3.66 -3.33 21.98
N TYR A 112 -2.96 -2.33 22.51
CA TYR A 112 -1.59 -2.50 22.98
C TYR A 112 -1.49 -3.32 24.27
N GLN A 113 -2.40 -3.09 25.24
CA GLN A 113 -2.40 -3.79 26.53
C GLN A 113 -2.99 -5.20 26.45
N MET A 114 -3.99 -5.41 25.57
CA MET A 114 -4.71 -6.68 25.43
C MET A 114 -4.60 -7.26 24.00
N PRO A 115 -3.38 -7.44 23.44
CA PRO A 115 -3.22 -7.86 22.06
C PRO A 115 -3.74 -9.28 21.82
N GLN A 116 -3.62 -10.15 22.82
CA GLN A 116 -4.05 -11.56 22.75
C GLN A 116 -5.57 -11.70 22.71
N ASP A 117 -6.31 -10.93 23.52
CA ASP A 117 -7.78 -10.97 23.52
C ASP A 117 -8.38 -10.46 22.23
N VAL A 118 -7.78 -9.41 21.66
CA VAL A 118 -8.15 -8.90 20.34
C VAL A 118 -7.82 -9.94 19.27
N ALA A 119 -6.66 -10.59 19.32
CA ALA A 119 -6.28 -11.63 18.36
C ALA A 119 -7.20 -12.87 18.44
N LYS A 120 -7.53 -13.34 19.65
CA LYS A 120 -8.42 -14.47 19.90
C LYS A 120 -9.83 -14.19 19.40
N THR A 121 -10.36 -13.01 19.71
CA THR A 121 -11.68 -12.56 19.21
C THR A 121 -11.68 -12.43 17.69
N LYS A 122 -10.61 -11.86 17.11
CA LYS A 122 -10.45 -11.74 15.66
C LYS A 122 -10.44 -13.12 14.98
N LYS A 123 -9.69 -14.09 15.52
CA LYS A 123 -9.64 -15.47 15.01
C LYS A 123 -11.02 -16.10 15.00
N LYS A 124 -11.76 -16.02 16.11
CA LYS A 124 -13.14 -16.53 16.22
C LYS A 124 -14.08 -15.89 15.19
N LEU A 125 -14.00 -14.57 14.99
CA LEU A 125 -14.83 -13.87 14.01
C LEU A 125 -14.49 -14.25 12.57
N MET A 126 -13.20 -14.42 12.23
CA MET A 126 -12.79 -14.85 10.90
C MET A 126 -13.35 -16.24 10.57
N THR A 127 -13.29 -17.19 11.51
CA THR A 127 -13.85 -18.54 11.35
C THR A 127 -15.37 -18.52 11.17
N LYS A 128 -16.09 -17.61 11.85
CA LYS A 128 -17.57 -17.57 11.81
C LYS A 128 -18.15 -16.87 10.58
N THR A 129 -17.43 -15.91 9.98
CA THR A 129 -18.02 -15.02 8.97
C THR A 129 -17.51 -15.21 7.54
N GLY A 130 -16.37 -15.88 7.33
CA GLY A 130 -15.76 -15.99 6.00
C GLY A 130 -15.40 -14.64 5.35
N LYS A 131 -15.50 -13.53 6.09
CA LYS A 131 -15.31 -12.16 5.60
C LYS A 131 -13.82 -11.77 5.61
N PRO A 132 -13.39 -10.86 4.72
CA PRO A 132 -12.01 -10.38 4.67
C PRO A 132 -11.58 -9.68 5.99
N ALA A 133 -10.31 -9.88 6.35
CA ALA A 133 -9.76 -9.62 7.68
C ALA A 133 -9.83 -8.17 8.21
N PHE A 134 -10.12 -7.18 7.36
CA PHE A 134 -10.07 -5.76 7.72
C PHE A 134 -11.24 -5.35 8.62
N HIS A 135 -12.48 -5.70 8.27
CA HIS A 135 -13.65 -5.39 9.10
C HIS A 135 -13.64 -6.16 10.42
N VAL A 136 -13.01 -7.34 10.42
CA VAL A 136 -12.96 -8.23 11.58
C VAL A 136 -12.10 -7.66 12.71
N HIS A 137 -11.06 -6.87 12.39
CA HIS A 137 -10.19 -6.26 13.40
C HIS A 137 -10.93 -5.22 14.25
N GLN A 138 -11.64 -4.28 13.61
CA GLN A 138 -12.39 -3.26 14.35
C GLN A 138 -13.53 -3.88 15.17
N GLN A 139 -14.19 -4.90 14.62
CA GLN A 139 -15.22 -5.66 15.34
C GLN A 139 -14.64 -6.38 16.56
N ALA A 140 -13.45 -6.98 16.44
CA ALA A 140 -12.78 -7.63 17.58
C ALA A 140 -12.48 -6.63 18.70
N ILE A 141 -11.96 -5.45 18.38
CA ILE A 141 -11.71 -4.39 19.37
C ILE A 141 -13.03 -3.97 20.04
N THR A 142 -14.10 -3.78 19.27
CA THR A 142 -15.42 -3.43 19.82
C THR A 142 -15.95 -4.50 20.77
N LEU A 143 -15.82 -5.78 20.43
CA LEU A 143 -16.28 -6.88 21.28
C LEU A 143 -15.46 -7.03 22.56
N VAL A 144 -14.13 -6.86 22.48
CA VAL A 144 -13.28 -6.83 23.69
C VAL A 144 -13.66 -5.62 24.55
N SER A 145 -13.88 -4.46 23.94
CA SER A 145 -14.28 -3.24 24.66
C SER A 145 -15.59 -3.40 25.43
N LYS A 146 -16.55 -4.18 24.90
CA LYS A 146 -17.84 -4.44 25.57
C LYS A 146 -17.71 -5.27 26.86
N LYS A 147 -16.59 -5.95 27.07
CA LYS A 147 -16.32 -6.74 28.27
C LYS A 147 -15.66 -5.94 29.39
N LEU A 148 -15.24 -4.72 29.08
CA LEU A 148 -14.59 -3.82 30.04
C LEU A 148 -15.66 -3.10 30.84
N SER A 149 -15.43 -2.99 32.14
CA SER A 149 -16.17 -2.11 33.02
C SER A 149 -15.95 -0.63 32.64
N SER A 150 -16.87 0.23 33.08
CA SER A 150 -16.74 1.68 32.92
C SER A 150 -15.43 2.22 33.53
N ALA A 151 -14.99 1.64 34.65
CA ALA A 151 -13.75 2.02 35.32
C ALA A 151 -12.50 1.69 34.49
N GLU A 152 -12.46 0.50 33.86
CA GLU A 152 -11.35 0.11 32.98
C GLU A 152 -11.30 1.00 31.73
N VAL A 153 -12.44 1.32 31.13
CA VAL A 153 -12.51 2.25 29.99
C VAL A 153 -12.02 3.65 30.39
N ALA A 154 -12.38 4.13 31.58
CA ALA A 154 -11.89 5.40 32.10
C ALA A 154 -10.37 5.40 32.28
N ARG A 155 -9.79 4.34 32.86
CA ARG A 155 -8.33 4.18 32.98
C ARG A 155 -7.64 4.22 31.61
N LEU A 156 -8.16 3.50 30.61
CA LEU A 156 -7.60 3.51 29.26
C LEU A 156 -7.65 4.90 28.59
N LYS A 157 -8.69 5.70 28.86
CA LYS A 157 -8.77 7.09 28.39
C LYS A 157 -7.72 7.99 29.04
N VAL A 158 -7.47 7.82 30.34
CA VAL A 158 -6.41 8.55 31.05
C VAL A 158 -5.05 8.20 30.45
N ILE A 159 -4.76 6.91 30.25
CA ILE A 159 -3.49 6.47 29.63
C ILE A 159 -3.34 7.03 28.22
N ALA A 160 -4.39 6.99 27.40
CA ALA A 160 -4.33 7.57 26.05
C ALA A 160 -4.05 9.08 26.07
N SER A 161 -4.63 9.80 27.04
CA SER A 161 -4.40 11.23 27.21
C SER A 161 -2.96 11.50 27.64
N ALA A 162 -2.43 10.72 28.59
CA ALA A 162 -1.03 10.79 29.01
C ALA A 162 -0.09 10.54 27.82
N TRP A 163 -0.29 9.46 27.05
CA TRP A 163 0.52 9.17 25.87
C TRP A 163 0.48 10.26 24.80
N ASN A 164 -0.62 10.99 24.67
CA ASN A 164 -0.72 12.12 23.75
C ASN A 164 0.03 13.37 24.24
N LEU A 165 0.28 13.49 25.54
CA LEU A 165 1.02 14.60 26.14
C LEU A 165 2.52 14.29 26.23
N THR A 166 2.88 13.12 26.74
CA THR A 166 4.27 12.75 27.05
C THR A 166 4.89 11.82 26.01
N GLY A 167 4.09 11.34 25.05
CA GLY A 167 4.47 10.28 24.13
C GLY A 167 4.14 8.87 24.67
N PRO A 168 3.87 7.89 23.78
CA PRO A 168 3.64 6.51 24.18
C PRO A 168 4.95 5.81 24.60
N PRO A 169 4.89 4.62 25.23
CA PRO A 169 6.04 3.78 25.53
C PRO A 169 6.89 3.48 24.29
N ASP A 170 8.19 3.25 24.48
CA ASP A 170 9.13 3.07 23.35
C ASP A 170 8.86 1.78 22.58
N ASP A 171 8.44 0.70 23.24
CA ASP A 171 8.04 -0.54 22.58
C ASP A 171 6.74 -0.36 21.76
N TYR A 172 5.82 0.52 22.16
CA TYR A 172 4.70 0.94 21.32
C TYR A 172 5.20 1.69 20.08
N LYS A 173 6.17 2.61 20.24
CA LYS A 173 6.75 3.36 19.12
C LYS A 173 7.40 2.41 18.11
N VAL A 174 8.20 1.44 18.57
CA VAL A 174 8.86 0.42 17.73
C VAL A 174 7.83 -0.43 16.98
N ARG A 175 6.85 -1.01 17.68
CA ARG A 175 5.80 -1.83 17.05
C ARG A 175 5.02 -1.04 15.99
N ASN A 176 4.72 0.22 16.27
CA ASN A 176 3.99 1.08 15.35
C ASN A 176 4.87 1.56 14.19
N ALA A 177 6.16 1.80 14.42
CA ALA A 177 7.13 2.19 13.41
C ALA A 177 7.24 1.09 12.35
N LEU A 178 7.48 -0.16 12.75
CA LEU A 178 7.54 -1.31 11.83
C LEU A 178 6.26 -1.49 11.02
N LYS A 179 5.08 -1.40 11.68
CA LYS A 179 3.79 -1.52 10.99
C LYS A 179 3.54 -0.39 9.99
N LYS A 180 3.92 0.84 10.34
CA LYS A 180 3.73 2.01 9.47
C LYS A 180 4.74 2.06 8.35
N LEU A 181 5.98 1.67 8.62
CA LEU A 181 7.05 1.54 7.65
C LEU A 181 6.60 0.62 6.51
N ASP A 182 6.19 -0.60 6.85
CA ASP A 182 5.69 -1.60 5.88
C ASP A 182 4.59 -1.02 4.97
N LYS A 183 3.58 -0.42 5.58
CA LYS A 183 2.48 0.19 4.82
C LYS A 183 2.93 1.37 3.95
N ARG A 184 3.77 2.27 4.49
CA ARG A 184 4.22 3.47 3.80
C ARG A 184 5.14 3.15 2.63
N THR A 185 6.12 2.27 2.84
CA THR A 185 7.05 1.86 1.79
C THR A 185 6.31 1.07 0.71
N GLN A 186 5.30 0.26 1.06
CA GLN A 186 4.47 -0.44 0.08
C GLN A 186 3.62 0.53 -0.75
N GLU A 187 2.95 1.49 -0.10
CA GLU A 187 2.14 2.51 -0.80
C GLU A 187 3.01 3.36 -1.72
N PHE A 188 4.18 3.81 -1.24
CA PHE A 188 5.14 4.55 -2.05
C PHE A 188 5.66 3.74 -3.23
N ALA A 189 6.07 2.48 -3.02
CA ALA A 189 6.54 1.62 -4.09
C ALA A 189 5.46 1.37 -5.16
N ARG A 190 4.20 1.20 -4.73
CA ARG A 190 3.07 1.07 -5.65
C ARG A 190 2.88 2.33 -6.49
N ASP A 191 2.93 3.49 -5.84
CA ASP A 191 2.73 4.79 -6.49
C ASP A 191 3.83 5.04 -7.51
N VAL A 192 5.09 4.81 -7.14
CA VAL A 192 6.24 5.01 -8.01
C VAL A 192 6.21 4.07 -9.21
N LEU A 193 5.92 2.78 -9.01
CA LEU A 193 5.82 1.85 -10.12
C LEU A 193 4.68 2.24 -11.07
N THR A 194 3.52 2.62 -10.53
CA THR A 194 2.36 2.98 -11.34
C THR A 194 2.57 4.27 -12.12
N GLN A 195 3.26 5.25 -11.53
CA GLN A 195 3.42 6.58 -12.13
C GLN A 195 4.65 6.68 -13.02
N HIS A 196 5.73 5.98 -12.68
CA HIS A 196 7.05 6.14 -13.31
C HIS A 196 7.63 4.84 -13.86
N GLY A 197 6.99 3.69 -13.66
CA GLY A 197 7.55 2.39 -14.05
C GLY A 197 8.81 1.99 -13.28
N ALA A 198 9.13 2.69 -12.19
CA ALA A 198 10.36 2.53 -11.44
C ALA A 198 10.19 1.60 -10.22
N ILE A 199 11.28 0.98 -9.81
CA ILE A 199 11.38 0.08 -8.65
C ILE A 199 12.28 0.74 -7.62
N TYR A 200 11.85 0.75 -6.36
CA TYR A 200 12.58 1.37 -5.25
C TYR A 200 12.91 0.34 -4.17
N PHE A 201 14.08 0.52 -3.57
CA PHE A 201 14.57 -0.19 -2.40
C PHE A 201 14.56 0.77 -1.21
N PHE A 202 14.14 0.29 -0.04
CA PHE A 202 14.05 1.11 1.16
C PHE A 202 15.06 0.63 2.19
N ILE A 203 15.84 1.58 2.71
CA ILE A 203 16.66 1.40 3.90
C ILE A 203 15.95 2.20 5.01
N TYR A 204 15.85 1.63 6.21
CA TYR A 204 15.21 2.28 7.34
C TYR A 204 16.01 2.10 8.62
N ALA A 205 15.88 3.07 9.51
CA ALA A 205 16.45 3.06 10.84
C ALA A 205 15.46 3.68 11.83
N PHE A 206 15.34 3.10 13.03
CA PHE A 206 14.58 3.69 14.12
C PHE A 206 15.16 3.27 15.46
N LYS A 207 14.92 4.09 16.49
CA LYS A 207 15.33 3.77 17.86
C LYS A 207 14.47 2.63 18.43
N GLY A 208 15.14 1.57 18.86
CA GLY A 208 14.60 0.41 19.56
C GLY A 208 14.15 0.73 20.98
N ALA A 209 13.46 -0.21 21.61
CA ALA A 209 12.95 -0.05 22.98
C ALA A 209 14.06 -0.05 24.03
N ASP A 210 15.21 -0.62 23.71
CA ASP A 210 16.47 -0.62 24.46
C ASP A 210 17.31 0.64 24.22
N GLY A 211 16.83 1.55 23.36
CA GLY A 211 17.55 2.74 22.94
C GLY A 211 18.58 2.53 21.84
N GLY A 212 18.82 1.29 21.40
CA GLY A 212 19.68 0.97 20.25
C GLY A 212 19.05 1.39 18.93
N ILE A 213 19.84 1.51 17.85
CA ILE A 213 19.29 1.77 16.52
C ILE A 213 19.01 0.43 15.83
N GLN A 214 17.76 0.21 15.45
CA GLN A 214 17.37 -0.90 14.59
C GLN A 214 17.37 -0.44 13.14
N THR A 215 18.15 -1.12 12.31
CA THR A 215 18.23 -0.87 10.87
C THR A 215 17.70 -2.06 10.09
N GLY A 216 17.17 -1.81 8.90
CA GLY A 216 16.80 -2.89 8.00
C GLY A 216 16.52 -2.40 6.59
N THR A 217 16.22 -3.36 5.73
CA THR A 217 15.93 -3.11 4.33
C THR A 217 14.61 -3.73 3.90
N GLN A 218 13.97 -3.13 2.88
CA GLN A 218 12.70 -3.62 2.36
C GLN A 218 12.60 -3.38 0.84
N GLU A 219 12.14 -4.39 0.10
CA GLU A 219 11.79 -4.29 -1.31
C GLU A 219 10.36 -4.78 -1.55
N TRP A 220 9.67 -4.15 -2.50
CA TRP A 220 8.28 -4.50 -2.85
C TRP A 220 8.13 -5.06 -4.27
N THR A 221 9.25 -5.32 -4.92
CA THR A 221 9.39 -5.73 -6.33
C THR A 221 8.57 -6.97 -6.67
N ASN A 222 8.63 -7.98 -5.80
CA ASN A 222 7.93 -9.26 -5.98
C ASN A 222 6.41 -9.11 -5.94
N LEU A 223 5.89 -8.13 -5.19
CA LEU A 223 4.46 -7.85 -5.08
C LEU A 223 3.89 -7.24 -6.36
N PHE A 224 4.74 -6.72 -7.25
CA PHE A 224 4.33 -6.07 -8.49
C PHE A 224 4.90 -6.72 -9.76
N ARG A 225 5.36 -7.98 -9.67
CA ARG A 225 5.88 -8.79 -10.79
C ARG A 225 7.16 -8.21 -11.46
N GLY A 226 7.90 -7.34 -10.79
CA GLY A 226 9.24 -6.95 -11.22
C GLY A 226 10.28 -8.03 -10.89
N ARG A 227 11.40 -8.08 -11.62
CA ARG A 227 12.57 -8.85 -11.19
C ARG A 227 13.09 -8.22 -9.88
N SER A 228 13.29 -9.03 -8.84
CA SER A 228 13.85 -8.58 -7.56
C SER A 228 15.23 -7.96 -7.75
N PHE A 229 15.61 -7.03 -6.88
CA PHE A 229 16.99 -6.52 -6.88
C PHE A 229 17.97 -7.65 -6.57
N ASP A 230 19.15 -7.64 -7.18
CA ASP A 230 20.15 -8.69 -7.02
C ASP A 230 20.47 -8.92 -5.53
N VAL A 231 20.45 -10.18 -5.11
CA VAL A 231 20.59 -10.59 -3.70
C VAL A 231 22.02 -10.33 -3.21
N GLU A 232 23.03 -10.38 -4.08
CA GLU A 232 24.42 -10.11 -3.69
C GLU A 232 24.66 -8.63 -3.36
N ARG A 233 24.02 -7.71 -4.10
CA ARG A 233 24.11 -6.27 -3.79
C ARG A 233 23.40 -5.90 -2.49
N ARG A 234 22.34 -6.64 -2.11
CA ARG A 234 21.65 -6.44 -0.82
C ARG A 234 22.55 -6.70 0.39
N LYS A 235 23.34 -7.77 0.34
CA LYS A 235 24.30 -8.12 1.41
C LYS A 235 25.37 -7.06 1.62
N GLN A 236 25.85 -6.42 0.55
CA GLN A 236 26.80 -5.31 0.65
C GLN A 236 26.19 -4.08 1.34
N TRP A 237 24.89 -3.83 1.13
CA TRP A 237 24.20 -2.70 1.74
C TRP A 237 23.80 -2.92 3.20
N ASP A 238 23.38 -4.12 3.57
CA ASP A 238 23.10 -4.46 4.98
C ASP A 238 24.36 -4.31 5.86
N GLY A 239 25.55 -4.57 5.31
CA GLY A 239 26.83 -4.30 5.98
C GLY A 239 27.21 -2.81 6.03
N SER A 240 26.95 -2.06 4.96
CA SER A 240 27.31 -0.63 4.87
C SER A 240 26.31 0.34 5.53
N GLY A 241 25.04 -0.04 5.66
CA GLY A 241 23.98 0.78 6.25
C GLY A 241 24.16 1.00 7.75
N ALA A 242 24.73 0.00 8.45
CA ALA A 242 25.17 0.14 9.84
C ALA A 242 26.34 1.13 9.99
N SER A 243 27.21 1.23 8.98
CA SER A 243 28.34 2.16 8.95
C SER A 243 27.94 3.60 8.56
N MET A 244 26.99 3.79 7.63
CA MET A 244 26.55 5.14 7.23
C MET A 244 25.70 5.86 8.29
N LEU A 245 25.08 5.13 9.21
CA LEU A 245 24.26 5.70 10.28
C LEU A 245 24.99 5.79 11.63
N GLY A 246 26.23 5.31 11.69
CA GLY A 246 27.09 5.31 12.86
C GLY A 246 28.15 6.39 12.79
N SER A 247 27.78 7.64 13.06
CA SER A 247 28.60 8.65 13.74
C SER A 247 27.75 9.91 13.99
N PRO A 248 27.57 10.35 15.25
CA PRO A 248 26.90 11.60 15.56
C PRO A 248 27.85 12.76 15.21
N GLY A 249 27.81 13.24 13.96
CA GLY A 249 28.66 14.34 13.54
C GLY A 249 28.37 14.86 12.13
N ASP A 250 28.21 13.98 11.15
CA ASP A 250 28.28 14.41 9.75
C ASP A 250 27.07 13.96 8.92
N VAL A 251 26.04 14.81 8.86
CA VAL A 251 25.05 14.76 7.78
C VAL A 251 25.20 16.02 6.94
N VAL A 252 26.23 16.03 6.09
CA VAL A 252 26.29 16.93 4.93
C VAL A 252 25.69 16.19 3.74
N GLY A 253 24.64 16.77 3.17
CA GLY A 253 23.95 16.24 2.00
C GLY A 253 24.91 16.05 0.83
N GLY A 254 24.97 14.82 0.33
CA GLY A 254 25.73 14.45 -0.87
C GLY A 254 24.85 13.64 -1.82
N GLU A 255 24.28 14.31 -2.81
CA GLU A 255 23.71 13.67 -4.01
C GLU A 255 24.85 12.96 -4.77
N LYS A 256 24.98 11.64 -4.62
CA LYS A 256 25.82 10.84 -5.52
C LYS A 256 24.98 10.37 -6.69
N ASN A 257 25.05 11.15 -7.77
CA ASN A 257 24.51 10.84 -9.08
C ASN A 257 25.29 9.64 -9.67
N VAL A 258 24.74 8.43 -9.60
CA VAL A 258 25.34 7.25 -10.26
C VAL A 258 24.75 7.12 -11.65
N ASN A 259 25.38 7.81 -12.60
CA ASN A 259 25.11 7.68 -14.03
C ASN A 259 25.87 6.47 -14.59
N SER A 260 25.26 5.28 -14.61
CA SER A 260 25.86 4.13 -15.29
C SER A 260 25.33 4.00 -16.72
N ARG A 261 26.09 4.55 -17.67
CA ARG A 261 25.96 4.28 -19.12
C ARG A 261 26.13 2.77 -19.37
N ARG A 262 25.26 2.18 -20.19
CA ARG A 262 25.46 0.82 -20.74
C ARG A 262 26.66 0.84 -21.71
N PRO A 263 27.55 -0.17 -21.69
CA PRO A 263 28.48 -0.38 -22.79
C PRO A 263 27.72 -0.99 -23.97
N SER A 264 27.83 -0.33 -25.13
CA SER A 264 27.37 -0.81 -26.43
C SER A 264 28.33 -1.88 -26.96
N SER A 265 27.87 -3.13 -27.09
CA SER A 265 28.59 -4.17 -27.82
C SER A 265 27.71 -4.70 -28.95
N LEU A 266 27.86 -4.10 -30.13
CA LEU A 266 27.46 -4.68 -31.41
C LEU A 266 28.65 -4.52 -32.36
N ALA A 267 29.62 -5.43 -32.23
CA ALA A 267 30.57 -5.71 -33.28
C ALA A 267 29.96 -6.79 -34.18
N ARG A 268 29.75 -6.45 -35.46
CA ARG A 268 29.51 -7.44 -36.52
C ARG A 268 30.85 -8.10 -36.86
N PRO A 269 30.91 -9.43 -37.06
CA PRO A 269 32.03 -10.02 -37.75
C PRO A 269 31.81 -9.92 -39.27
N ALA A 270 32.83 -9.43 -39.98
CA ALA A 270 32.98 -9.61 -41.41
C ALA A 270 34.05 -10.68 -41.64
N ALA A 271 33.68 -11.74 -42.33
CA ALA A 271 34.49 -12.55 -43.22
C ALA A 271 33.53 -13.18 -44.23
#